data_AF-A0A1S3J6K8-F1
#
_entry.id   AF-A0A1S3J6K8-F1
#
_cell.length_a   1.000
_cell.length_b   1.000
_cell.length_c   1.000
_cell.angle_alpha   90.00
_cell.angle_beta   90.00
_cell.angle_gamma   90.00
#
_symmetry.space_group_name_H-M   'P 1'
#
loop_
_entity.id
_entity.type
_entity.pdbx_description
1 polymer ?
#
loop_
_entity_poly.entity_id
_entity_poly.type
_entity_poly.pdbx_seq_one_letter_code
_entity_poly.pdbx_strand_id
1 'polypeptide(L)'
;MEGSTTDNSGSTADSSGLRIPAAVDNIENKSTDVAEGRHATLLRQALEKTVQKCLSSGRFSAFARNFKAVYDKNPKALKNIHTQFMHQLESAITEEIDTLFEEENIVGLMNELDKLISEAPLDLQHPAWRPTGNPEADIQSHLIQVKQVHKETLQSILEDLEEESARLKEAVLSKRHQLLNTQQAVQNKVKGMDQAVDVCKEMPTKEIWSYFEETSK
;
A
#
# COMPACT_ATOMS: atom_id res chain seq x y z
N MET A 1 67.09 6.42 -1.21
CA MET A 1 66.12 6.73 -0.15
C MET A 1 64.75 6.71 -0.82
N GLU A 2 64.18 5.53 -1.05
CA GLU A 2 63.44 4.66 -0.11
C GLU A 2 61.95 5.03 -0.01
N GLY A 3 61.08 4.02 -0.22
CA GLY A 3 59.68 3.90 0.25
C GLY A 3 58.60 4.42 -0.71
N SER A 4 57.87 3.59 -1.48
CA SER A 4 56.73 2.70 -1.13
C SER A 4 55.42 3.48 -0.84
N THR A 5 54.43 3.52 -1.75
CA THR A 5 53.29 2.57 -2.00
C THR A 5 52.19 2.59 -0.93
N THR A 6 50.97 2.97 -1.34
CA THR A 6 49.64 2.27 -1.25
C THR A 6 48.49 3.31 -1.33
N ASP A 7 47.66 3.26 -2.38
CA ASP A 7 46.29 2.73 -2.44
C ASP A 7 45.23 3.52 -1.64
N ASN A 8 44.19 4.02 -2.31
CA ASN A 8 42.88 3.37 -2.26
C ASN A 8 41.81 4.16 -3.05
N SER A 9 41.04 3.39 -3.80
CA SER A 9 39.89 3.70 -4.63
C SER A 9 38.64 4.07 -3.82
N GLY A 10 37.66 4.74 -4.44
CA GLY A 10 36.32 4.81 -3.85
C GLY A 10 35.40 5.91 -4.39
N SER A 11 35.10 5.89 -5.69
CA SER A 11 33.98 6.62 -6.28
C SER A 11 32.74 5.74 -6.23
N THR A 12 31.70 6.12 -5.47
CA THR A 12 30.37 5.51 -5.60
C THR A 12 29.29 6.57 -5.42
N ALA A 13 28.50 6.72 -6.47
CA ALA A 13 27.29 7.52 -6.55
C ALA A 13 26.23 6.98 -5.60
N ASP A 14 25.62 7.87 -4.83
CA ASP A 14 24.46 7.55 -3.99
C ASP A 14 23.19 7.79 -4.82
N SER A 15 22.71 6.73 -5.47
CA SER A 15 21.37 6.68 -6.06
C SER A 15 20.46 5.95 -5.07
N SER A 16 19.85 6.71 -4.16
CA SER A 16 18.88 6.18 -3.22
C SER A 16 17.57 5.84 -3.96
N GLY A 17 17.50 4.62 -4.49
CA GLY A 17 16.31 4.05 -5.09
C GLY A 17 15.21 3.82 -4.04
N LEU A 18 13.99 4.24 -4.38
CA LEU A 18 12.76 3.91 -3.67
C LEU A 18 12.65 2.39 -3.46
N ARG A 19 12.66 1.96 -2.21
CA ARG A 19 12.43 0.57 -1.81
C ARG A 19 10.92 0.35 -1.67
N ILE A 20 10.30 -0.19 -2.71
CA ILE A 20 8.94 -0.76 -2.61
C ILE A 20 9.05 -2.04 -1.79
N PRO A 21 8.28 -2.24 -0.70
CA PRO A 21 8.25 -3.52 -0.01
C PRO A 21 7.52 -4.54 -0.90
N ALA A 22 8.24 -5.56 -1.34
CA ALA A 22 7.70 -6.74 -1.98
C ALA A 22 6.82 -7.49 -0.97
N ALA A 23 5.51 -7.26 -1.04
CA ALA A 23 4.50 -8.08 -0.39
C ALA A 23 3.75 -8.84 -1.49
N VAL A 24 4.35 -9.92 -1.98
CA VAL A 24 3.64 -10.93 -2.77
C VAL A 24 4.20 -12.30 -2.40
N ASP A 25 3.27 -13.19 -2.08
CA ASP A 25 3.38 -14.64 -1.96
C ASP A 25 4.15 -15.22 -0.77
N ASN A 26 3.43 -15.31 0.35
CA ASN A 26 3.50 -16.52 1.16
C ASN A 26 2.10 -16.85 1.72
N ILE A 27 1.22 -17.37 0.86
CA ILE A 27 0.10 -18.20 1.33
C ILE A 27 0.74 -19.53 1.70
N GLU A 28 1.30 -19.55 2.90
CA GLU A 28 1.78 -20.77 3.55
C GLU A 28 0.55 -21.66 3.72
N ASN A 29 0.41 -22.65 2.84
CA ASN A 29 -0.65 -23.65 2.88
C ASN A 29 -0.43 -24.53 4.11
N LYS A 30 -0.79 -23.98 5.27
CA LYS A 30 -0.77 -24.68 6.54
C LYS A 30 -2.01 -25.55 6.53
N SER A 31 -1.82 -26.81 6.19
CA SER A 31 -2.79 -27.90 6.36
C SER A 31 -3.03 -28.09 7.86
N THR A 32 -3.69 -27.12 8.49
CA THR A 32 -4.36 -27.31 9.76
C THR A 32 -5.67 -27.97 9.44
N ASP A 33 -5.99 -29.03 10.18
CA ASP A 33 -7.31 -29.64 10.27
C ASP A 33 -8.37 -28.56 10.55
N VAL A 34 -8.86 -27.89 9.50
CA VAL A 34 -9.83 -26.80 9.62
C VAL A 34 -11.17 -27.48 9.75
N ALA A 35 -11.78 -27.38 10.94
CA ALA A 35 -13.11 -27.90 11.19
C ALA A 35 -14.06 -27.46 10.06
N GLU A 36 -14.75 -28.43 9.45
CA GLU A 36 -15.65 -28.15 8.33
C GLU A 36 -16.75 -27.18 8.76
N GLY A 37 -16.81 -26.01 8.10
CA GLY A 37 -17.86 -25.03 8.29
C GLY A 37 -19.17 -25.46 7.66
N ARG A 38 -20.22 -24.66 7.89
CA ARG A 38 -21.59 -25.01 7.49
C ARG A 38 -21.69 -25.21 5.97
N HIS A 39 -21.10 -24.32 5.18
CA HIS A 39 -21.20 -24.40 3.72
C HIS A 39 -20.39 -25.58 3.15
N ALA A 40 -19.22 -25.87 3.71
CA ALA A 40 -18.41 -27.04 3.33
C ALA A 40 -19.18 -28.34 3.54
N THR A 41 -19.79 -28.52 4.72
CA THR A 41 -20.59 -29.71 5.02
C THR A 41 -21.82 -29.81 4.11
N LEU A 42 -22.50 -28.70 3.83
CA LEU A 42 -23.65 -28.69 2.92
C LEU A 42 -23.26 -29.11 1.49
N LEU A 43 -22.11 -28.63 1.01
CA LEU A 43 -21.57 -29.01 -0.29
C LEU A 43 -21.25 -30.52 -0.34
N ARG A 44 -20.55 -31.04 0.67
CA ARG A 44 -20.23 -32.47 0.79
C ARG A 44 -21.50 -33.33 0.78
N GLN A 45 -22.51 -32.95 1.56
CA GLN A 45 -23.80 -33.65 1.58
C GLN A 45 -24.54 -33.58 0.24
N ALA A 46 -24.46 -32.45 -0.48
CA ALA A 46 -25.08 -32.32 -1.79
C ALA A 46 -24.39 -33.21 -2.84
N LEU A 47 -23.07 -33.29 -2.80
CA LEU A 47 -22.27 -34.17 -3.67
C LEU A 47 -22.55 -35.64 -3.36
N GLU A 48 -22.52 -36.04 -2.09
CA GLU A 48 -22.84 -37.41 -1.67
C GLU A 48 -24.24 -37.84 -2.15
N LYS A 49 -25.25 -36.98 -1.96
CA LYS A 49 -26.61 -37.24 -2.48
C LYS A 49 -26.65 -37.35 -4.00
N THR A 50 -25.81 -36.61 -4.71
CA THR A 50 -25.72 -36.65 -6.17
C THR A 50 -25.11 -37.97 -6.63
N VAL A 51 -24.02 -38.42 -5.99
CA VAL A 51 -23.40 -39.73 -6.24
C VAL A 51 -24.42 -40.84 -5.98
N GLN A 52 -25.10 -40.83 -4.84
CA GLN A 52 -26.13 -41.82 -4.51
C GLN A 52 -27.25 -41.87 -5.55
N LYS A 53 -27.74 -40.71 -6.04
CA LYS A 53 -28.74 -40.65 -7.11
C LYS A 53 -28.24 -41.18 -8.45
N CYS A 54 -26.98 -40.88 -8.79
CA CYS A 54 -26.33 -41.39 -10.00
C CYS A 54 -26.25 -42.92 -9.95
N LEU A 55 -25.74 -43.47 -8.84
CA LEU A 55 -25.59 -44.91 -8.66
C LEU A 55 -26.94 -45.64 -8.58
N SER A 56 -27.97 -45.02 -8.00
CA SER A 56 -29.34 -45.57 -7.94
C SER A 56 -29.96 -45.82 -9.33
N SER A 57 -29.49 -45.11 -10.34
CA SER A 57 -29.90 -45.30 -11.74
C SER A 57 -29.25 -46.54 -12.38
N GLY A 58 -28.09 -46.98 -11.87
CA GLY A 58 -27.34 -48.15 -12.31
C GLY A 58 -27.94 -49.50 -11.87
N ARG A 59 -29.24 -49.71 -12.11
CA ARG A 59 -29.96 -50.92 -11.66
C ARG A 59 -29.46 -52.17 -12.40
N PHE A 60 -29.30 -53.27 -11.67
CA PHE A 60 -28.91 -54.57 -12.26
C PHE A 60 -29.87 -55.03 -13.36
N SER A 61 -31.17 -54.72 -13.28
CA SER A 61 -32.15 -55.09 -14.31
C SER A 61 -31.91 -54.43 -15.66
N ALA A 62 -31.39 -53.19 -15.67
CA ALA A 62 -30.97 -52.52 -16.90
C ALA A 62 -29.68 -53.14 -17.44
N PHE A 63 -28.73 -53.46 -16.56
CA PHE A 63 -27.47 -54.12 -16.91
C PHE A 63 -27.71 -55.52 -17.53
N ALA A 64 -28.51 -56.37 -16.87
CA ALA A 64 -28.83 -57.71 -17.34
C ALA A 64 -29.59 -57.73 -18.67
N ARG A 65 -30.44 -56.72 -18.94
CA ARG A 65 -31.15 -56.59 -20.22
C ARG A 65 -30.18 -56.36 -21.38
N ASN A 66 -29.16 -55.52 -21.19
CA ASN A 66 -28.17 -55.23 -22.22
C ASN A 66 -27.15 -56.36 -22.40
N PHE A 67 -26.88 -57.14 -21.35
CA PHE A 67 -25.95 -58.29 -21.38
C PHE A 67 -26.68 -59.65 -21.36
N LYS A 68 -27.79 -59.76 -22.09
CA LYS A 68 -28.67 -60.94 -22.06
C LYS A 68 -27.95 -62.26 -22.37
N ALA A 69 -27.09 -62.28 -23.39
CA ALA A 69 -26.35 -63.48 -23.80
C ALA A 69 -25.40 -64.01 -22.70
N VAL A 70 -24.91 -63.13 -21.82
CA VAL A 70 -24.05 -63.49 -20.69
C VAL A 70 -24.89 -63.88 -19.48
N TYR A 71 -26.01 -63.17 -19.25
CA TYR A 71 -26.97 -63.48 -18.19
C TYR A 71 -27.54 -64.90 -18.33
N ASP A 72 -27.93 -65.29 -19.55
CA ASP A 72 -28.53 -66.60 -19.82
C ASP A 72 -27.50 -67.75 -19.62
N LYS A 73 -26.20 -67.48 -19.75
CA LYS A 73 -25.11 -68.45 -19.52
C LYS A 73 -24.69 -68.55 -18.05
N ASN A 74 -24.48 -67.41 -17.39
CA ASN A 74 -24.06 -67.35 -16.00
C ASN A 74 -24.56 -66.06 -15.30
N PRO A 75 -25.75 -66.10 -14.70
CA PRO A 75 -26.34 -64.93 -14.06
C PRO A 75 -25.60 -64.53 -12.77
N LYS A 76 -24.93 -65.47 -12.10
CA LYS A 76 -24.14 -65.21 -10.89
C LYS A 76 -22.88 -64.39 -11.22
N ALA A 77 -22.15 -64.78 -12.26
CA ALA A 77 -20.97 -64.04 -12.70
C ALA A 77 -21.33 -62.61 -13.12
N LEU A 78 -22.42 -62.43 -13.88
CA LEU A 78 -22.86 -61.11 -14.29
C LEU A 78 -23.27 -60.22 -13.12
N LYS A 79 -23.93 -60.79 -12.10
CA LYS A 79 -24.27 -60.07 -10.87
C LYS A 79 -23.02 -59.62 -10.11
N ASN A 80 -22.02 -60.49 -9.98
CA ASN A 80 -20.76 -60.14 -9.33
C ASN A 80 -20.03 -59.01 -10.06
N ILE A 81 -19.97 -59.07 -11.40
CA ILE A 81 -19.38 -58.01 -12.23
C ILE A 81 -20.12 -56.68 -12.03
N HIS A 82 -21.45 -56.70 -12.03
CA HIS A 82 -22.25 -55.48 -11.79
C HIS A 82 -21.98 -54.89 -10.41
N THR A 83 -21.98 -55.71 -9.36
CA THR A 83 -21.69 -55.25 -7.99
C THR A 83 -20.27 -54.67 -7.89
N GLN A 84 -19.28 -55.34 -8.48
CA GLN A 84 -17.90 -54.85 -8.50
C GLN A 84 -17.78 -53.52 -9.26
N PHE A 85 -18.40 -53.42 -10.43
CA PHE A 85 -18.42 -52.20 -11.23
C PHE A 85 -19.04 -51.03 -10.46
N MET A 86 -20.19 -51.24 -9.82
CA MET A 86 -20.86 -50.20 -9.04
C MET A 86 -20.01 -49.75 -7.85
N HIS A 87 -19.38 -50.69 -7.13
CA HIS A 87 -18.50 -50.37 -6.00
C HIS A 87 -17.23 -49.62 -6.46
N GLN A 88 -16.62 -50.05 -7.55
CA GLN A 88 -15.45 -49.36 -8.11
C GLN A 88 -15.80 -47.95 -8.57
N LEU A 89 -16.96 -47.78 -9.21
CA LEU A 89 -17.43 -46.47 -9.64
C LEU A 89 -17.70 -45.54 -8.44
N GLU A 90 -18.36 -46.04 -7.39
CA GLU A 90 -18.61 -45.29 -6.16
C GLU A 90 -17.31 -44.87 -5.47
N SER A 91 -16.38 -45.81 -5.29
CA SER A 91 -15.07 -45.55 -4.68
C SER A 91 -14.28 -44.53 -5.49
N ALA A 92 -14.19 -44.68 -6.81
CA ALA A 92 -13.41 -43.80 -7.67
C ALA A 92 -13.97 -42.36 -7.68
N ILE A 93 -15.29 -42.20 -7.73
CA ILE A 93 -15.91 -40.87 -7.69
C ILE A 93 -15.71 -40.23 -6.31
N THR A 94 -15.82 -41.00 -5.22
CA THR A 94 -15.68 -40.47 -3.86
C THR A 94 -14.24 -40.04 -3.60
N GLU A 95 -13.26 -40.86 -3.99
CA GLU A 95 -11.83 -40.55 -3.90
C GLU A 95 -11.45 -39.31 -4.73
N GLU A 96 -11.99 -39.18 -5.95
CA GLU A 96 -11.79 -38.00 -6.78
C GLU A 96 -12.38 -36.73 -6.12
N ILE A 97 -13.59 -36.83 -5.53
CA ILE A 97 -14.20 -35.71 -4.81
C ILE A 97 -13.33 -35.30 -3.62
N ASP A 98 -12.86 -36.26 -2.83
CA ASP A 98 -12.01 -35.96 -1.67
C ASP A 98 -10.67 -35.35 -2.10
N THR A 99 -10.06 -35.86 -3.16
CA THR A 99 -8.83 -35.29 -3.76
C THR A 99 -9.05 -33.84 -4.20
N LEU A 100 -10.17 -33.55 -4.88
CA LEU A 100 -10.51 -32.20 -5.31
C LEU A 100 -10.74 -31.24 -4.12
N PHE A 101 -11.34 -31.74 -3.03
CA PHE A 101 -11.50 -30.95 -1.81
C PHE A 101 -10.15 -30.56 -1.17
N GLU A 102 -9.17 -31.48 -1.21
CA GLU A 102 -7.83 -31.25 -0.69
C GLU A 102 -7.00 -30.35 -1.61
N GLU A 103 -6.98 -30.60 -2.93
CA GLU A 103 -6.20 -29.85 -3.91
C GLU A 103 -6.62 -28.38 -4.01
N GLU A 104 -7.93 -28.13 -4.07
CA GLU A 104 -8.49 -26.78 -4.22
C GLU A 104 -8.75 -26.09 -2.87
N ASN A 105 -8.38 -26.73 -1.75
CA ASN A 105 -8.62 -26.24 -0.39
C ASN A 105 -10.06 -25.72 -0.18
N ILE A 106 -11.04 -26.49 -0.65
CA ILE A 106 -12.45 -26.07 -0.67
C ILE A 106 -12.95 -25.78 0.74
N VAL A 107 -12.53 -26.59 1.72
CA VAL A 107 -12.92 -26.40 3.13
C VAL A 107 -12.42 -25.04 3.65
N GLY A 108 -11.17 -24.67 3.36
CA GLY A 108 -10.63 -23.37 3.72
C GLY A 108 -11.42 -22.22 3.08
N LEU A 109 -11.65 -22.28 1.76
CA LEU A 109 -12.38 -21.25 1.04
C LEU A 109 -13.83 -21.08 1.53
N MET A 110 -14.53 -22.18 1.81
CA MET A 110 -15.89 -22.14 2.34
C MET A 110 -15.93 -21.60 3.77
N ASN A 111 -14.91 -21.89 4.58
CA ASN A 111 -14.79 -21.35 5.94
C ASN A 111 -14.49 -19.85 5.94
N GLU A 112 -13.67 -19.37 5.01
CA GLU A 112 -13.44 -17.95 4.78
C GLU A 112 -14.72 -17.24 4.32
N LEU A 113 -15.49 -17.89 3.44
CA LEU A 113 -16.81 -17.39 3.04
C LEU A 113 -17.77 -17.30 4.25
N ASP A 114 -17.80 -18.32 5.10
CA ASP A 114 -18.60 -18.31 6.34
C ASP A 114 -18.18 -17.15 7.25
N LYS A 115 -16.88 -16.89 7.38
CA LYS A 115 -16.35 -15.75 8.13
C LYS A 115 -16.78 -14.42 7.51
N LEU A 116 -16.64 -14.25 6.19
CA LEU A 116 -17.07 -13.03 5.48
C LEU A 116 -18.57 -12.76 5.63
N ILE A 117 -19.39 -13.81 5.59
CA ILE A 117 -20.84 -13.70 5.83
C ILE A 117 -21.12 -13.28 7.28
N SER A 118 -20.34 -13.77 8.24
CA SER A 118 -20.50 -13.41 9.66
C SER A 118 -20.05 -11.97 9.97
N GLU A 119 -19.04 -11.47 9.26
CA GLU A 119 -18.53 -10.10 9.38
C GLU A 119 -19.40 -9.09 8.62
N ALA A 120 -20.22 -9.55 7.67
CA ALA A 120 -21.09 -8.70 6.90
C ALA A 120 -22.16 -8.03 7.80
N PRO A 121 -22.45 -6.72 7.61
CA PRO A 121 -23.51 -6.06 8.35
C PRO A 121 -24.87 -6.72 8.09
N LEU A 122 -25.61 -7.08 9.14
CA LEU A 122 -26.93 -7.72 9.01
C LEU A 122 -27.99 -6.82 8.34
N ASP A 123 -27.79 -5.50 8.37
CA ASP A 123 -28.75 -4.49 7.90
C ASP A 123 -28.38 -3.92 6.52
N LEU A 124 -28.17 -4.81 5.54
CA LEU A 124 -28.05 -4.43 4.13
C LEU A 124 -29.45 -4.18 3.55
N GLN A 125 -30.07 -3.04 3.86
CA GLN A 125 -31.26 -2.57 3.15
C GLN A 125 -31.01 -2.34 1.64
N HIS A 126 -29.73 -2.28 1.26
CA HIS A 126 -29.29 -2.00 -0.09
C HIS A 126 -28.44 -3.17 -0.59
N PRO A 127 -28.57 -3.53 -1.88
CA PRO A 127 -27.73 -4.57 -2.48
C PRO A 127 -26.25 -4.19 -2.32
N ALA A 128 -25.44 -5.15 -1.88
CA ALA A 128 -23.99 -4.96 -1.78
C ALA A 128 -23.40 -4.60 -3.15
N TRP A 129 -22.36 -3.76 -3.14
CA TRP A 129 -21.67 -3.33 -4.36
C TRP A 129 -21.22 -4.52 -5.21
N ARG A 130 -21.28 -4.35 -6.54
CA ARG A 130 -20.80 -5.30 -7.54
C ARG A 130 -20.00 -4.52 -8.58
N PRO A 131 -18.93 -5.10 -9.15
CA PRO A 131 -18.19 -4.48 -10.24
C PRO A 131 -19.13 -4.08 -11.37
N THR A 132 -19.01 -2.84 -11.82
CA THR A 132 -19.89 -2.27 -12.85
C THR A 132 -19.52 -2.75 -14.27
N GLY A 133 -18.37 -3.41 -14.40
CA GLY A 133 -17.78 -3.80 -15.68
C GLY A 133 -16.95 -2.69 -16.32
N ASN A 134 -16.86 -1.52 -15.68
CA ASN A 134 -15.93 -0.46 -16.04
C ASN A 134 -14.75 -0.45 -15.06
N PRO A 135 -13.55 -0.90 -15.46
CA PRO A 135 -12.40 -1.00 -14.56
C PRO A 135 -11.98 0.36 -13.99
N GLU A 136 -12.12 1.45 -14.73
CA GLU A 136 -11.72 2.78 -14.24
C GLU A 136 -12.60 3.22 -13.06
N ALA A 137 -13.92 3.05 -13.18
CA ALA A 137 -14.87 3.39 -12.13
C ALA A 137 -14.70 2.49 -10.89
N ASP A 138 -14.48 1.19 -11.11
CA ASP A 138 -14.33 0.21 -10.02
C ASP A 138 -13.02 0.46 -9.22
N ILE A 139 -11.93 0.80 -9.91
CA ILE A 139 -10.65 1.14 -9.28
C ILE A 139 -10.73 2.46 -8.51
N GLN A 140 -11.47 3.46 -9.02
CA GLN A 140 -11.65 4.74 -8.32
C GLN A 140 -12.24 4.55 -6.92
N SER A 141 -13.25 3.70 -6.78
CA SER A 141 -13.86 3.38 -5.48
C SER A 141 -12.87 2.72 -4.52
N HIS A 142 -11.93 1.92 -5.04
CA HIS A 142 -10.90 1.30 -4.21
C HIS A 142 -9.80 2.30 -3.81
N LEU A 143 -9.38 3.15 -4.74
CA LEU A 143 -8.28 4.11 -4.52
C LEU A 143 -8.67 5.32 -3.67
N ILE A 144 -9.96 5.60 -3.48
CA ILE A 144 -10.41 6.79 -2.75
C ILE A 144 -9.82 6.87 -1.34
N GLN A 145 -9.72 5.74 -0.63
CA GLN A 145 -9.19 5.71 0.75
C GLN A 145 -7.71 6.10 0.79
N VAL A 146 -6.89 5.53 -0.10
CA VAL A 146 -5.47 5.86 -0.19
C VAL A 146 -5.27 7.32 -0.60
N LYS A 147 -6.05 7.80 -1.57
CA LYS A 147 -6.00 9.19 -2.03
C LYS A 147 -6.42 10.17 -0.93
N GLN A 148 -7.37 9.79 -0.08
CA GLN A 148 -7.83 10.60 1.04
C GLN A 148 -6.72 10.77 2.08
N VAL A 149 -6.06 9.68 2.50
CA VAL A 149 -4.91 9.74 3.42
C VAL A 149 -3.78 10.60 2.84
N HIS A 150 -3.49 10.44 1.54
CA HIS A 150 -2.46 11.24 0.89
C HIS A 150 -2.82 12.73 0.85
N LYS A 151 -4.09 13.06 0.56
CA LYS A 151 -4.60 14.43 0.57
C LYS A 151 -4.42 15.07 1.95
N GLU A 152 -4.81 14.38 3.02
CA GLU A 152 -4.69 14.87 4.39
C GLU A 152 -3.23 15.16 4.77
N THR A 153 -2.32 14.26 4.37
CA THR A 153 -0.88 14.43 4.59
C THR A 153 -0.34 15.69 3.88
N LEU A 154 -0.71 15.89 2.61
CA LEU A 154 -0.29 17.07 1.85
C LEU A 154 -0.86 18.37 2.42
N GLN A 155 -2.10 18.33 2.92
CA GLN A 155 -2.72 19.50 3.56
C GLN A 155 -1.96 19.90 4.81
N SER A 156 -1.55 18.94 5.66
CA SER A 156 -0.72 19.22 6.83
C SER A 156 0.62 19.87 6.45
N ILE A 157 1.30 19.34 5.43
CA ILE A 157 2.60 19.88 4.98
C ILE A 157 2.44 21.31 4.44
N LEU A 158 1.34 21.57 3.74
CA LEU A 158 1.05 22.89 3.18
C LEU A 158 0.82 23.91 4.31
N GLU A 159 0.05 23.54 5.34
CA GLU A 159 -0.19 24.39 6.50
C GLU A 159 1.11 24.75 7.24
N ASP A 160 1.97 23.75 7.50
CA ASP A 160 3.28 23.97 8.13
C ASP A 160 4.16 24.94 7.32
N LEU A 161 4.18 24.78 5.99
CA LEU A 161 4.98 25.61 5.09
C LEU A 161 4.42 27.05 5.01
N GLU A 162 3.10 27.20 5.03
CA GLU A 162 2.44 28.50 5.05
C GLU A 162 2.72 29.26 6.34
N GLU A 163 2.69 28.57 7.49
CA GLU A 163 3.05 29.15 8.79
C GLU A 163 4.52 29.60 8.81
N GLU A 164 5.43 28.74 8.35
CA GLU A 164 6.84 29.09 8.26
C GLU A 164 7.08 30.28 7.32
N SER A 165 6.43 30.29 6.15
CA SER A 165 6.51 31.38 5.20
C SER A 165 6.03 32.70 5.81
N ALA A 166 4.91 32.67 6.54
CA ALA A 166 4.38 33.84 7.23
C ALA A 166 5.35 34.37 8.29
N ARG A 167 5.91 33.46 9.12
CA ARG A 167 6.92 33.79 10.13
C ARG A 167 8.16 34.42 9.51
N LEU A 168 8.69 33.86 8.43
CA LEU A 168 9.86 34.38 7.73
C LEU A 168 9.58 35.75 7.09
N LYS A 169 8.41 35.93 6.47
CA LYS A 169 7.99 37.22 5.89
C LYS A 169 7.97 38.31 6.96
N GLU A 170 7.38 38.03 8.12
CA GLU A 170 7.34 38.98 9.23
C GLU A 170 8.74 39.35 9.74
N ALA A 171 9.61 38.35 9.93
CA ALA A 171 10.99 38.56 10.33
C ALA A 171 11.76 39.43 9.32
N VAL A 172 11.55 39.21 8.01
CA VAL A 172 12.18 40.00 6.95
C VAL A 172 11.65 41.44 6.95
N LEU A 173 10.35 41.65 7.12
CA LEU A 173 9.75 42.99 7.20
C LEU A 173 10.30 43.77 8.40
N SER A 174 10.35 43.15 9.57
CA SER A 174 10.93 43.76 10.77
C SER A 174 12.40 44.15 10.57
N LYS A 175 13.22 43.25 10.00
CA LYS A 175 14.62 43.55 9.67
C LYS A 175 14.76 44.67 8.65
N ARG A 176 13.91 44.72 7.62
CA ARG A 176 13.89 45.82 6.64
C ARG A 176 13.58 47.16 7.30
N HIS A 177 12.61 47.19 8.23
CA HIS A 177 12.28 48.39 8.97
C HIS A 177 13.46 48.86 9.84
N GLN A 178 14.14 47.94 10.54
CA GLN A 178 15.34 48.25 11.31
C GLN A 178 16.46 48.81 10.43
N LEU A 179 16.69 48.21 9.25
CA LEU A 179 17.71 48.66 8.30
C LEU A 179 17.43 50.07 7.78
N LEU A 180 16.17 50.40 7.48
CA LEU A 180 15.79 51.75 7.06
C LEU A 180 16.05 52.77 8.18
N ASN A 181 15.71 52.43 9.42
CA ASN A 181 15.94 53.31 10.57
C ASN A 181 17.43 53.55 10.81
N THR A 182 18.26 52.50 10.73
CA THR A 182 19.71 52.64 10.89
C THR A 182 20.33 53.40 9.74
N GLN A 183 19.90 53.17 8.50
CA GLN A 183 20.32 53.93 7.33
C GLN A 183 20.00 55.43 7.50
N GLN A 184 18.80 55.78 7.96
CA GLN A 184 18.43 57.17 8.21
C GLN A 184 19.28 57.79 9.33
N ALA A 185 19.54 57.06 10.41
CA ALA A 185 20.41 57.53 11.50
C ALA A 185 21.85 57.77 11.02
N VAL A 186 22.40 56.87 10.20
CA VAL A 186 23.73 57.04 9.59
C VAL A 186 23.72 58.25 8.65
N GLN A 187 22.71 58.39 7.79
CA GLN A 187 22.62 59.53 6.87
C GLN A 187 22.54 60.87 7.62
N ASN A 188 21.81 60.93 8.74
CA ASN A 188 21.75 62.12 9.58
C ASN A 188 23.11 62.44 10.22
N LYS A 189 23.84 61.41 10.68
CA LYS A 189 25.21 61.59 11.21
C LYS A 189 26.18 62.07 10.14
N VAL A 190 26.13 61.50 8.93
CA VAL A 190 26.95 61.94 7.79
C VAL A 190 26.67 63.41 7.48
N LYS A 191 25.39 63.80 7.36
CA LYS A 191 25.03 65.22 7.17
C LYS A 191 25.55 66.13 8.27
N GLY A 192 25.48 65.70 9.53
CA GLY A 192 26.03 66.45 10.66
C GLY A 192 27.55 66.57 10.62
N MET A 193 28.26 65.53 10.17
CA MET A 193 29.70 65.57 9.94
C MET A 193 30.05 66.49 8.78
N ASP A 194 29.32 66.43 7.67
CA ASP A 194 29.52 67.33 6.53
C ASP A 194 29.37 68.80 6.96
N GLN A 195 28.34 69.11 7.75
CA GLN A 195 28.15 70.43 8.36
C GLN A 195 29.32 70.85 9.26
N ALA A 196 29.81 69.95 10.12
CA ALA A 196 30.96 70.24 10.98
C ALA A 196 32.25 70.45 10.17
N VAL A 197 32.44 69.67 9.09
CA VAL A 197 33.56 69.84 8.16
C VAL A 197 33.48 71.19 7.45
N ASP A 198 32.29 71.61 7.02
CA ASP A 198 32.10 72.92 6.39
C ASP A 198 32.38 74.08 7.36
N VAL A 199 31.95 73.98 8.63
CA VAL A 199 32.32 74.96 9.69
C VAL A 199 33.85 75.00 9.90
N CYS A 200 34.53 73.86 9.89
CA CYS A 200 35.99 73.82 10.01
C CYS A 200 36.72 74.43 8.79
N LYS A 201 36.12 74.40 7.59
CA LYS A 201 36.65 75.12 6.41
C LYS A 201 36.45 76.63 6.52
N GLU A 202 35.37 77.06 7.16
CA GLU A 202 35.05 78.48 7.39
C GLU A 202 35.86 79.10 8.54
N MET A 203 36.46 78.28 9.43
CA MET A 203 37.39 78.80 10.44
C MET A 203 38.64 79.40 9.78
N PRO A 204 39.02 80.65 10.14
CA PRO A 204 40.17 81.33 9.56
C PRO A 204 41.47 80.71 10.11
N THR A 205 41.88 79.60 9.51
CA THR A 205 43.15 78.93 9.80
C THR A 205 44.34 79.88 9.64
N LYS A 206 44.25 80.87 8.76
CA LYS A 206 45.28 81.91 8.59
C LYS A 206 45.45 82.83 9.79
N GLU A 207 44.38 83.12 10.55
CA GLU A 207 44.46 83.99 11.74
C GLU A 207 45.04 83.24 12.95
N ILE A 208 44.78 81.94 13.06
CA ILE A 208 45.35 81.12 14.14
C ILE A 208 46.86 80.92 13.94
N TRP A 209 47.32 80.74 12.71
CA TRP A 209 48.75 80.65 12.41
C TRP A 209 49.48 81.99 12.65
N SER A 210 48.87 83.14 12.36
CA SER A 210 49.49 84.45 12.64
C SER A 210 49.61 84.75 14.14
N TYR A 211 48.62 84.36 14.94
CA TYR A 211 48.71 84.48 16.41
C TYR A 211 49.81 83.58 17.01
N PHE A 212 50.06 82.41 16.42
CA PHE A 212 51.10 81.49 16.90
C PHE A 212 52.52 81.97 16.53
N GLU A 213 52.68 82.57 15.34
CA GLU A 213 53.95 83.18 14.89
C GLU A 213 54.32 84.45 15.67
N GLU A 214 53.33 85.26 16.09
CA GLU A 214 53.57 86.45 16.91
C GLU A 214 53.97 86.13 18.37
N THR A 215 53.57 84.98 18.91
CA THR A 215 53.96 84.53 20.26
C THR A 215 55.32 83.84 20.35
N SER A 216 56.01 83.61 19.21
CA SER A 216 57.31 82.92 19.13
C SER A 216 58.50 83.85 18.83
N LYS A 217 58.31 85.17 18.99
CA LYS A 217 59.36 86.21 18.96
C LYS A 217 59.50 86.87 20.31
#